data_AF-A0A7N0VIX8-F1
#
_entry.id   AF-A0A7N0VIX8-F1
#
_cell.length_a   1.000
_cell.length_b   1.000
_cell.length_c   1.000
_cell.angle_alpha   90.00
_cell.angle_beta   90.00
_cell.angle_gamma   90.00
#
_symmetry.space_group_name_H-M   'P 1'
#
loop_
_entity.id
_entity.type
_entity.pdbx_description
1 polymer ?
#
loop_
_entity_poly.entity_id
_entity_poly.type
_entity_poly.pdbx_seq_one_letter_code
_entity_poly.pdbx_strand_id
1 'polypeptide(L)'
;MDLIRQTGSTRTEKEEERRRGAGTWPFMSECIIIIYRIGSVLSSVHYYLCFAVSAYFPALMSASMDLASNQCDEDDDDDGEIKLSFQTKANALMEAQRNERVIRDLMKLPENRKCINCNSLHAGTPICCTTFCTFVCLTCRGIHRDFTHRAKLVSVAKFTYEEATALWGGGN
;
A
#
# COMPACT_ATOMS: atom_id res chain seq x y z
N MET A 1 -9.12 25.71 -49.52
CA MET A 1 -9.41 24.30 -49.87
C MET A 1 -8.12 23.67 -50.38
N ASP A 2 -7.34 22.83 -49.72
CA ASP A 2 -7.18 22.39 -48.33
C ASP A 2 -5.76 21.77 -48.29
N LEU A 3 -4.88 22.27 -47.42
CA LEU A 3 -4.27 21.54 -46.29
C LEU A 3 -3.42 20.30 -46.65
N ILE A 4 -2.10 20.53 -46.69
CA ILE A 4 -1.05 19.84 -45.90
C ILE A 4 -1.43 18.41 -45.44
N ARG A 5 -0.93 17.40 -46.15
CA ARG A 5 -0.84 16.02 -45.64
C ARG A 5 0.57 15.75 -45.14
N GLN A 6 0.91 16.33 -43.99
CA GLN A 6 2.05 15.89 -43.20
C GLN A 6 1.66 14.59 -42.49
N THR A 7 2.52 13.59 -42.63
CA THR A 7 2.48 12.30 -41.97
C THR A 7 2.61 12.48 -40.45
N GLY A 8 1.48 12.68 -39.78
CA GLY A 8 1.38 12.63 -38.33
C GLY A 8 1.03 11.21 -37.88
N SER A 9 2.03 10.48 -37.39
CA SER A 9 1.86 9.22 -36.66
C SER A 9 0.75 9.38 -35.62
N THR A 10 -0.29 8.55 -35.72
CA THR A 10 -1.43 8.58 -34.82
C THR A 10 -0.97 8.23 -33.41
N ARG A 11 -1.46 9.00 -32.43
CA ARG A 11 -1.22 8.86 -30.98
C ARG A 11 -1.37 7.42 -30.44
N THR A 12 -2.08 6.57 -31.17
CA THR A 12 -2.24 5.13 -30.90
C THR A 12 -0.93 4.33 -31.05
N GLU A 13 -0.04 4.67 -31.99
CA GLU A 13 1.21 3.93 -32.22
C GLU A 13 2.25 4.19 -31.11
N LYS A 14 2.38 5.45 -30.66
CA LYS A 14 3.24 5.82 -29.53
C LYS A 14 2.77 5.23 -28.20
N GLU A 15 1.47 4.97 -28.04
CA GLU A 15 0.90 4.37 -26.83
C GLU A 15 1.05 2.85 -26.82
N GLU A 16 1.05 2.22 -28.00
CA GLU A 16 1.33 0.79 -28.16
C GLU A 16 2.82 0.46 -27.99
N GLU A 17 3.73 1.35 -28.41
CA GLU A 17 5.16 1.23 -28.16
C GLU A 17 5.50 1.40 -26.66
N ARG A 18 4.74 2.25 -25.95
CA ARG A 18 4.82 2.36 -24.47
C ARG A 18 4.32 1.10 -23.76
N ARG A 19 3.38 0.35 -24.36
CA ARG A 19 2.94 -0.95 -23.85
C ARG A 19 3.95 -2.08 -24.13
N ARG A 20 4.73 -1.99 -25.22
CA ARG A 20 5.76 -2.97 -25.57
C ARG A 20 7.07 -2.82 -24.79
N GLY A 21 7.28 -1.73 -24.07
CA GLY A 21 8.49 -1.45 -23.27
C GLY A 21 8.44 -1.85 -21.78
N ALA A 22 7.36 -2.46 -21.29
CA ALA A 22 7.20 -2.78 -19.87
C ALA A 22 7.15 -4.29 -19.63
N GLY A 23 8.34 -4.91 -19.60
CA GLY A 23 8.66 -5.99 -18.66
C GLY A 23 7.98 -7.34 -18.85
N THR A 24 8.51 -8.14 -19.78
CA THR A 24 8.52 -9.59 -19.63
C THR A 24 9.26 -9.97 -18.34
N TRP A 25 8.60 -10.58 -17.37
CA TRP A 25 9.24 -11.20 -16.21
C TRP A 25 9.27 -12.73 -16.35
N PRO A 26 10.22 -13.34 -17.08
CA PRO A 26 10.73 -14.65 -16.74
C PRO A 26 11.88 -14.47 -15.72
N PHE A 27 12.14 -15.46 -14.89
CA PHE A 27 13.20 -15.52 -13.85
C PHE A 27 12.88 -14.89 -12.50
N MET A 28 12.06 -15.57 -11.71
CA MET A 28 12.23 -15.63 -10.25
C MET A 28 11.99 -17.05 -9.74
N SER A 29 12.86 -18.00 -10.11
CA SER A 29 12.91 -19.32 -9.45
C SER A 29 14.31 -19.94 -9.29
N GLU A 30 15.39 -19.27 -9.69
CA GLU A 30 16.74 -19.88 -9.68
C GLU A 30 17.75 -19.22 -8.71
N CYS A 31 17.38 -18.17 -7.97
CA CYS A 31 18.33 -17.52 -7.04
C CYS A 31 18.47 -18.25 -5.67
N ILE A 32 17.64 -19.24 -5.37
CA ILE A 32 17.60 -19.88 -4.03
C ILE A 32 18.65 -21.00 -3.87
N ILE A 33 19.21 -21.54 -4.96
CA ILE A 33 20.11 -22.72 -4.88
C ILE A 33 21.60 -22.34 -4.76
N ILE A 34 22.01 -21.10 -5.06
CA ILE A 34 23.43 -20.70 -5.02
C ILE A 34 23.90 -20.33 -3.59
N ILE A 35 23.00 -19.88 -2.72
CA ILE A 35 23.34 -19.48 -1.35
C ILE A 35 23.68 -20.70 -0.46
N TYR A 36 23.13 -21.88 -0.77
CA TYR A 36 23.32 -23.09 0.04
C TYR A 36 24.58 -23.91 -0.27
N ARG A 37 25.40 -23.53 -1.26
CA ARG A 37 26.59 -24.31 -1.68
C ARG A 37 27.96 -23.71 -1.33
N ILE A 38 28.02 -22.63 -0.54
CA ILE A 38 29.27 -22.04 -0.01
C ILE A 38 29.27 -22.08 1.54
N GLY A 39 28.52 -23.01 2.13
CA GLY A 39 28.44 -23.22 3.58
C GLY A 39 29.41 -24.27 4.12
N SER A 40 30.71 -24.23 3.78
CA SER A 40 31.68 -25.20 4.33
C SER A 40 33.16 -24.78 4.38
N VAL A 41 33.48 -23.51 4.54
CA VAL A 41 34.76 -23.13 5.14
C VAL A 41 34.63 -21.77 5.83
N LEU A 42 35.30 -21.59 6.97
CA LEU A 42 35.35 -20.39 7.83
C LEU A 42 34.44 -20.39 9.08
N SER A 43 34.28 -21.55 9.72
CA SER A 43 33.76 -21.64 11.10
C SER A 43 34.75 -21.12 12.18
N SER A 44 35.94 -20.66 11.81
CA SER A 44 36.94 -20.21 12.79
C SER A 44 37.13 -18.70 12.81
N VAL A 45 36.90 -17.96 11.72
CA VAL A 45 37.21 -16.52 11.67
C VAL A 45 36.07 -15.66 12.20
N HIS A 46 34.83 -16.13 12.09
CA HIS A 46 33.65 -15.42 12.59
C HIS A 46 33.59 -15.37 14.12
N TYR A 47 34.10 -16.42 14.79
CA TYR A 47 34.16 -16.48 16.24
C TYR A 47 35.20 -15.48 16.80
N TYR A 48 36.33 -15.31 16.12
CA TYR A 48 37.36 -14.33 16.53
C TYR A 48 36.93 -12.88 16.29
N LEU A 49 36.15 -12.58 15.24
CA LEU A 49 35.64 -11.24 15.01
C LEU A 49 34.53 -10.84 16.01
N CYS A 50 33.67 -11.79 16.39
CA CYS A 50 32.58 -11.53 17.34
C CYS A 50 33.13 -11.24 18.75
N PHE A 51 34.19 -11.94 19.18
CA PHE A 51 34.84 -11.72 20.48
C PHE A 51 35.60 -10.38 20.55
N ALA A 52 36.20 -9.94 19.44
CA ALA A 52 36.94 -8.68 19.39
C ALA A 52 36.00 -7.45 19.45
N VAL A 53 34.81 -7.54 18.87
CA VAL A 53 33.82 -6.44 18.89
C VAL A 53 33.13 -6.35 20.26
N SER A 54 32.87 -7.46 20.96
CA SER A 54 32.23 -7.41 22.30
C SER A 54 33.16 -6.88 23.40
N ALA A 55 34.48 -7.04 23.25
CA ALA A 55 35.45 -6.60 24.25
C ALA A 55 35.80 -5.11 24.19
N TYR A 56 35.64 -4.46 23.02
CA TYR A 56 35.99 -3.05 22.82
C TYR A 56 34.79 -2.09 22.77
N PHE A 57 33.56 -2.58 22.63
CA PHE A 57 32.37 -1.73 22.55
C PHE A 57 31.95 -1.01 23.85
N PRO A 58 32.18 -1.56 25.07
CA PRO A 58 31.73 -0.88 26.30
C PRO A 58 32.50 0.42 26.60
N ALA A 59 33.75 0.53 26.14
CA ALA A 59 34.63 1.66 26.48
C ALA A 59 34.49 2.86 25.53
N LEU A 60 33.88 2.69 24.35
CA LEU A 60 33.70 3.77 23.37
C LEU A 60 32.35 4.51 23.53
N MET A 61 31.38 3.93 24.25
CA MET A 61 30.07 4.55 24.51
C MET A 61 29.99 5.34 25.83
N SER A 62 30.94 5.16 26.75
CA SER A 62 30.93 5.88 28.04
C SER A 62 31.55 7.28 27.99
N ALA A 63 32.20 7.68 26.88
CA ALA A 63 32.85 8.98 26.74
C ALA A 63 32.06 10.00 25.89
N SER A 64 30.78 9.73 25.59
CA SER A 64 29.91 10.67 24.85
C SER A 64 28.55 10.94 25.49
N MET A 65 28.28 10.44 26.70
CA MET A 65 27.02 10.69 27.42
C MET A 65 27.10 11.77 28.52
N ASP A 66 28.24 12.44 28.72
CA ASP A 66 28.39 13.51 29.72
C ASP A 66 28.39 14.93 29.11
N LEU A 67 27.54 15.16 28.11
CA LEU A 67 27.21 16.52 27.61
C LEU A 67 25.72 16.71 27.34
N ALA A 68 24.87 15.89 27.98
CA ALA A 68 23.45 16.13 28.11
C ALA A 68 23.13 16.69 29.51
N SER A 69 23.94 17.62 30.00
CA SER A 69 23.53 18.53 31.06
C SER A 69 22.62 19.61 30.46
N ASN A 70 21.40 19.23 30.10
CA ASN A 70 20.28 20.15 30.06
C ASN A 70 19.49 19.95 31.34
N GLN A 71 20.02 20.50 32.43
CA GLN A 71 19.19 20.89 33.55
C GLN A 71 18.54 22.21 33.17
N CYS A 72 17.38 22.15 32.52
CA CYS A 72 16.37 23.20 32.59
C CYS A 72 15.00 22.49 32.58
N ASP A 73 14.36 22.54 33.74
CA ASP A 73 12.92 22.47 33.98
C ASP A 73 12.26 21.09 33.76
N GLU A 74 12.11 20.38 34.88
CA GLU A 74 10.95 19.49 35.09
C GLU A 74 9.70 20.39 35.08
N ASP A 75 9.23 20.75 33.89
CA ASP A 75 7.87 21.22 33.70
C ASP A 75 6.96 19.99 33.69
N ASP A 76 5.92 20.02 34.51
CA ASP A 76 4.83 19.02 34.56
C ASP A 76 4.11 18.94 33.19
N ASP A 77 4.70 18.23 32.23
CA ASP A 77 4.22 18.08 30.85
C ASP A 77 3.10 17.03 30.74
N ASP A 78 1.86 17.44 31.05
CA ASP A 78 0.60 16.77 30.64
C ASP A 78 0.34 16.87 29.12
N ASP A 79 1.21 17.58 28.37
CA ASP A 79 1.01 17.93 26.96
C ASP A 79 1.56 16.90 25.94
N GLY A 80 2.45 15.99 26.38
CA GLY A 80 3.07 14.95 25.55
C GLY A 80 2.09 13.90 25.04
N GLU A 81 1.13 13.49 25.89
CA GLU A 81 0.04 12.57 25.50
C GLU A 81 -0.89 13.25 24.49
N ILE A 82 -1.17 14.55 24.67
CA ILE A 82 -2.04 15.33 23.80
C ILE A 82 -1.43 15.45 22.39
N LYS A 83 -0.12 15.73 22.27
CA LYS A 83 0.60 15.78 20.97
C LYS A 83 0.62 14.44 20.24
N LEU A 84 0.91 13.34 20.94
CA LEU A 84 0.90 12.00 20.34
C LEU A 84 -0.51 11.59 19.88
N SER A 85 -1.54 11.93 20.67
CA SER A 85 -2.94 11.68 20.31
C SER A 85 -3.37 12.47 19.08
N PHE A 86 -2.92 13.72 18.93
CA PHE A 86 -3.22 14.57 17.77
C PHE A 86 -2.50 14.07 16.51
N GLN A 87 -1.21 13.73 16.61
CA GLN A 87 -0.43 13.17 15.51
C GLN A 87 -1.04 11.85 15.00
N THR A 88 -1.46 10.96 15.92
CA THR A 88 -2.10 9.68 15.57
C THR A 88 -3.44 9.89 14.85
N LYS A 89 -4.25 10.84 15.31
CA LYS A 89 -5.51 11.20 14.65
C LYS A 89 -5.28 11.80 13.26
N ALA A 90 -4.27 12.66 13.11
CA ALA A 90 -3.90 13.24 11.81
C ALA A 90 -3.44 12.18 10.82
N ASN A 91 -2.59 11.23 11.26
CA ASN A 91 -2.15 10.10 10.44
C ASN A 91 -3.34 9.22 10.00
N ALA A 92 -4.23 8.87 10.92
CA ALA A 92 -5.42 8.08 10.60
C ALA A 92 -6.36 8.79 9.60
N LEU A 93 -6.47 10.11 9.67
CA LEU A 93 -7.25 10.89 8.71
C LEU A 93 -6.60 10.87 7.32
N MET A 94 -5.27 11.06 7.24
CA MET A 94 -4.53 10.99 5.97
C MET A 94 -4.64 9.60 5.32
N GLU A 95 -4.55 8.53 6.11
CA GLU A 95 -4.73 7.15 5.65
C GLU A 95 -6.16 6.91 5.14
N ALA A 96 -7.18 7.37 5.87
CA ALA A 96 -8.56 7.26 5.43
C ALA A 96 -8.81 7.97 4.09
N GLN A 97 -8.23 9.18 3.92
CA GLN A 97 -8.30 9.92 2.66
C GLN A 97 -7.58 9.20 1.51
N ARG A 98 -6.42 8.58 1.78
CA ARG A 98 -5.70 7.77 0.80
C ARG A 98 -6.53 6.56 0.38
N ASN A 99 -7.08 5.82 1.33
CA ASN A 99 -7.90 4.64 1.08
C ASN A 99 -9.13 4.98 0.23
N GLU A 100 -9.81 6.07 0.57
CA GLU A 100 -10.97 6.55 -0.19
C GLU A 100 -10.60 6.93 -1.63
N ARG A 101 -9.44 7.58 -1.83
CA ARG A 101 -8.94 7.93 -3.17
C ARG A 101 -8.70 6.68 -4.02
N VAL A 102 -8.03 5.66 -3.46
CA VAL A 102 -7.78 4.39 -4.17
C VAL A 102 -9.08 3.73 -4.60
N ILE A 103 -10.05 3.62 -3.70
CA ILE A 103 -11.35 3.02 -4.02
C ILE A 103 -12.08 3.85 -5.08
N ARG A 104 -12.02 5.19 -5.00
CA ARG A 104 -12.62 6.05 -6.01
C ARG A 104 -12.00 5.88 -7.40
N ASP A 105 -10.71 5.60 -7.46
CA ASP A 105 -10.01 5.32 -8.72
C ASP A 105 -10.37 3.94 -9.28
N LEU A 106 -10.53 2.92 -8.43
CA LEU A 106 -10.99 1.59 -8.86
C LEU A 106 -12.36 1.63 -9.55
N MET A 107 -13.29 2.47 -9.08
CA MET A 107 -14.62 2.61 -9.68
C MET A 107 -14.60 3.18 -11.11
N LYS A 108 -13.51 3.82 -11.53
CA LYS A 108 -13.38 4.38 -12.88
C LYS A 108 -13.04 3.31 -13.91
N LEU A 109 -12.51 2.17 -13.46
CA LEU A 109 -12.18 1.04 -14.33
C LEU A 109 -13.45 0.50 -15.01
N PRO A 110 -13.40 0.13 -16.31
CA PRO A 110 -14.59 -0.22 -17.07
C PRO A 110 -15.33 -1.44 -16.51
N GLU A 111 -14.61 -2.42 -15.96
CA GLU A 111 -15.14 -3.60 -15.26
C GLU A 111 -15.99 -3.23 -14.02
N ASN A 112 -15.56 -2.23 -13.27
CA ASN A 112 -16.22 -1.80 -12.02
C ASN A 112 -17.38 -0.82 -12.24
N ARG A 113 -17.69 -0.46 -13.48
CA ARG A 113 -18.83 0.44 -13.81
C ARG A 113 -20.19 -0.26 -13.79
N LYS A 114 -20.19 -1.59 -13.75
CA LYS A 114 -21.39 -2.43 -13.73
C LYS A 114 -21.37 -3.32 -12.50
N CYS A 115 -22.56 -3.60 -11.99
CA CYS A 115 -22.73 -4.55 -10.89
C CYS A 115 -22.28 -5.95 -11.33
N ILE A 116 -21.42 -6.61 -10.55
CA ILE A 116 -20.96 -7.97 -10.87
C ILE A 116 -22.11 -8.99 -10.93
N ASN A 117 -23.15 -8.80 -10.10
CA ASN A 117 -24.23 -9.79 -9.97
C ASN A 117 -25.31 -9.66 -11.05
N CYS A 118 -25.63 -8.45 -11.51
CA CYS A 118 -26.74 -8.22 -12.44
C CYS A 118 -26.32 -7.49 -13.73
N ASN A 119 -25.04 -7.18 -13.88
CA ASN A 119 -24.42 -6.47 -14.99
C ASN A 119 -25.08 -5.13 -15.37
N SER A 120 -25.92 -4.61 -14.47
CA SER A 120 -26.60 -3.33 -14.66
C SER A 120 -25.66 -2.20 -14.26
N LEU A 121 -25.78 -1.06 -14.94
CA LEU A 121 -25.05 0.16 -14.58
C LEU A 121 -25.46 0.61 -13.18
N HIS A 122 -24.49 1.11 -12.40
CA HIS A 122 -24.79 1.69 -11.09
C HIS A 122 -25.59 2.98 -11.27
N ALA A 123 -26.81 3.04 -10.73
CA ALA A 123 -27.68 4.21 -10.77
C ALA A 123 -27.25 5.33 -9.77
N GLY A 124 -25.96 5.39 -9.43
CA GLY A 124 -25.40 6.27 -8.41
C GLY A 124 -24.02 5.79 -7.95
N THR A 125 -23.63 6.16 -6.73
CA THR A 125 -22.38 5.68 -6.13
C THR A 125 -22.42 4.15 -5.98
N PRO A 126 -21.45 3.41 -6.55
CA PRO A 126 -21.43 1.96 -6.42
C PRO A 126 -21.20 1.56 -4.96
N ILE A 127 -21.70 0.38 -4.62
CA ILE A 127 -21.59 -0.19 -3.28
C ILE A 127 -20.52 -1.26 -3.35
N CYS A 128 -19.59 -1.21 -2.41
CA CYS A 128 -18.54 -2.20 -2.28
C CYS A 128 -19.00 -3.33 -1.35
N CYS A 129 -18.96 -4.58 -1.79
CA CYS A 129 -19.03 -5.74 -0.91
C CYS A 129 -17.62 -6.08 -0.42
N THR A 130 -17.32 -5.78 0.85
CA THR A 130 -15.99 -6.04 1.43
C THR A 130 -15.75 -7.53 1.69
N THR A 131 -16.80 -8.36 1.73
CA THR A 131 -16.65 -9.81 1.89
C THR A 131 -16.03 -10.46 0.65
N PHE A 132 -16.41 -9.99 -0.54
CA PHE A 132 -15.91 -10.56 -1.81
C PHE A 132 -15.00 -9.61 -2.57
N CYS A 133 -14.79 -8.40 -2.07
CA CYS A 133 -14.00 -7.35 -2.71
C CYS A 133 -14.51 -6.98 -4.12
N THR A 134 -15.85 -6.88 -4.26
CA THR A 134 -16.55 -6.58 -5.53
C THR A 134 -17.45 -5.36 -5.44
N PHE A 135 -17.83 -4.81 -6.59
CA PHE A 135 -18.76 -3.68 -6.73
C PHE A 135 -20.16 -4.15 -7.16
N VAL A 136 -21.16 -3.80 -6.34
CA VAL A 136 -22.56 -4.21 -6.49
C VAL A 136 -23.49 -2.99 -6.55
N CYS A 137 -24.66 -3.15 -7.17
CA CYS A 137 -25.70 -2.12 -7.17
C CYS A 137 -26.46 -2.09 -5.83
N LEU A 138 -27.26 -1.05 -5.62
CA LEU A 138 -28.08 -0.88 -4.41
C LEU A 138 -29.06 -2.04 -4.19
N THR A 139 -29.64 -2.58 -5.25
CA THR A 139 -30.55 -3.74 -5.18
C THR A 139 -29.82 -5.02 -4.77
N CYS A 140 -28.70 -5.34 -5.44
CA CYS A 140 -27.92 -6.53 -5.10
C CYS A 140 -27.31 -6.44 -3.70
N ARG A 141 -26.99 -5.24 -3.20
CA ARG A 141 -26.59 -5.05 -1.79
C ARG A 141 -27.67 -5.59 -0.83
N GLY A 142 -28.95 -5.43 -1.13
CA GLY A 142 -30.05 -5.96 -0.31
C GLY A 142 -29.93 -7.48 -0.16
N ILE A 143 -29.68 -8.17 -1.28
CA ILE A 143 -29.45 -9.63 -1.30
C ILE A 143 -28.20 -9.99 -0.49
N HIS A 144 -27.10 -9.24 -0.66
CA HIS A 144 -25.89 -9.46 0.14
C HIS A 144 -26.14 -9.32 1.65
N ARG A 145 -27.05 -8.45 2.09
CA ARG A 145 -27.44 -8.33 3.51
C ARG A 145 -28.16 -9.58 4.01
N ASP A 146 -29.01 -10.18 3.19
CA ASP A 146 -29.76 -11.39 3.57
C ASP A 146 -28.81 -12.59 3.78
N PHE A 147 -27.66 -12.59 3.10
CA PHE A 147 -26.57 -13.53 3.31
C PHE A 147 -25.51 -13.05 4.32
N THR A 148 -25.79 -11.99 5.09
CA THR A 148 -24.86 -11.40 6.08
C THR A 148 -23.52 -10.93 5.53
N HIS A 149 -23.42 -10.72 4.22
CA HIS A 149 -22.22 -10.16 3.59
C HIS A 149 -22.06 -8.68 3.95
N ARG A 150 -20.83 -8.27 4.22
CA ARG A 150 -20.53 -6.89 4.57
C ARG A 150 -20.45 -6.05 3.30
N ALA A 151 -21.33 -5.05 3.21
CA ALA A 151 -21.38 -4.14 2.08
C ALA A 151 -21.47 -2.68 2.53
N LYS A 152 -20.61 -1.84 1.95
CA LYS A 152 -20.36 -0.45 2.33
C LYS A 152 -20.62 0.49 1.16
N LEU A 153 -21.29 1.62 1.43
CA LEU A 153 -21.46 2.71 0.46
C LEU A 153 -20.15 3.51 0.37
N VAL A 154 -19.55 3.60 -0.82
CA VAL A 154 -18.23 4.22 -0.99
C VAL A 154 -18.21 5.69 -0.55
N SER A 155 -19.30 6.43 -0.76
CA SER A 155 -19.37 7.86 -0.45
C SER A 155 -19.50 8.20 1.04
N VAL A 156 -19.79 7.22 1.91
CA VAL A 156 -20.10 7.50 3.34
C VAL A 156 -19.29 6.61 4.28
N ALA A 157 -18.92 5.41 3.84
CA ALA A 157 -18.25 4.46 4.70
C ALA A 157 -16.76 4.77 4.86
N LYS A 158 -16.24 4.51 6.06
CA LYS A 158 -14.80 4.44 6.30
C LYS A 158 -14.28 3.06 5.89
N PHE A 159 -13.20 3.06 5.13
CA PHE A 159 -12.49 1.85 4.70
C PHE A 159 -11.19 1.73 5.47
N THR A 160 -10.93 0.53 5.98
CA THR A 160 -9.62 0.24 6.57
C THR A 160 -8.58 0.03 5.46
N TYR A 161 -7.31 0.05 5.84
CA TYR A 161 -6.23 -0.17 4.89
C TYR A 161 -6.31 -1.55 4.24
N GLU A 162 -6.68 -2.57 5.02
CA GLU A 162 -6.83 -3.95 4.57
C GLU A 162 -7.95 -4.08 3.54
N GLU A 163 -9.10 -3.45 3.80
CA GLU A 163 -10.23 -3.46 2.88
C GLU A 163 -9.91 -2.76 1.56
N ALA A 164 -9.24 -1.60 1.62
CA ALA A 164 -8.83 -0.86 0.42
C ALA A 164 -7.81 -1.65 -0.41
N THR A 165 -6.86 -2.32 0.25
CA THR A 165 -5.85 -3.16 -0.41
C THR A 165 -6.47 -4.42 -1.01
N ALA A 166 -7.39 -5.07 -0.29
CA ALA A 166 -8.11 -6.24 -0.79
C ALA A 166 -8.99 -5.90 -2.00
N LEU A 167 -9.64 -4.73 -2.00
CA LEU A 167 -10.38 -4.23 -3.17
C LEU A 167 -9.49 -3.94 -4.37
N TRP A 168 -8.27 -3.44 -4.13
CA TRP A 168 -7.32 -3.18 -5.20
C TRP A 168 -6.80 -4.46 -5.85
N GLY A 169 -6.60 -5.54 -5.07
CA GLY A 169 -6.24 -6.86 -5.61
C GLY A 169 -7.42 -7.68 -6.14
N GLY A 170 -8.65 -7.30 -5.76
CA GLY A 170 -9.90 -7.86 -6.27
C GLY A 170 -10.43 -7.05 -7.44
N GLY A 171 -11.67 -6.59 -7.32
CA GLY A 171 -12.40 -5.94 -8.41
C GLY A 171 -13.41 -6.88 -9.08
N ASN A 172 -14.19 -6.33 -10.00
CA ASN A 172 -15.18 -7.07 -10.79
C ASN A 172 -14.56 -7.79 -11.99
#